data_AF-A0A818X7F6-F1
#
_entry.id   AF-A0A818X7F6-F1
#
_cell.length_a   1.000
_cell.length_b   1.000
_cell.length_c   1.000
_cell.angle_alpha   90.00
_cell.angle_beta   90.00
_cell.angle_gamma   90.00
#
_symmetry.space_group_name_H-M   'P 1'
#
loop_
_entity.id
_entity.type
_entity.pdbx_description
1 polymer ?
#
loop_
_entity_poly.entity_id
_entity_poly.type
_entity_poly.pdbx_seq_one_letter_code
_entity_poly.pdbx_strand_id
1 'polypeptide(L)'
;MILKVLSKEDVLSEKVRQLTDLSLQRPLIRLNSERFKYYVTSQPRNYSVFVMLTALAPERKCGICQDAHNEYELVARSYRYSNAFSKSVFFAMVDFDEASDIFQSLKLNSAPVFIHFPPKMSPKKSDYMDIHRREFSAEQVAKWVHEISDIRIQLIRPPNYTQFLPIVLIITAIFLLFYIKRETPKIVYSPIIWGIITVGLVCYYISGQTWNRINKPPFTSQRKTDMGLFADDSNMQYVAETYIVRKHTISIDISSNNSWL
;
A
#
# COMPACT_ATOMS: atom_id res chain seq x y z
N MET A 1 -29.99 16.34 43.10
CA MET A 1 -29.02 15.88 42.09
C MET A 1 -29.67 16.07 40.73
N ILE A 2 -29.46 17.21 40.08
CA ILE A 2 -30.08 17.52 38.78
C ILE A 2 -29.35 16.68 37.74
N LEU A 3 -30.03 15.69 37.16
CA LEU A 3 -29.59 15.02 35.93
C LEU A 3 -29.46 16.10 34.86
N LYS A 4 -28.22 16.56 34.59
CA LYS A 4 -27.91 17.38 33.43
C LYS A 4 -28.32 16.56 32.20
N VAL A 5 -29.45 16.91 31.61
CA VAL A 5 -29.80 16.46 30.26
C VAL A 5 -28.74 17.06 29.35
N LEU A 6 -27.76 16.24 28.96
CA LEU A 6 -26.73 16.63 28.00
C LEU A 6 -27.42 17.17 26.75
N SER A 7 -27.18 18.44 26.42
CA SER A 7 -27.74 19.03 25.22
C SER A 7 -27.13 18.35 23.98
N LYS A 8 -27.85 18.35 22.85
CA LYS A 8 -27.33 17.75 21.60
C LYS A 8 -25.99 18.37 21.19
N GLU A 9 -25.79 19.65 21.49
CA GLU A 9 -24.55 20.38 21.20
C GLU A 9 -23.39 19.91 22.10
N ASP A 10 -23.67 19.64 23.38
CA ASP A 10 -22.66 19.08 24.30
C ASP A 10 -22.21 17.69 23.85
N VAL A 11 -23.14 16.82 23.43
CA VAL A 11 -22.81 15.48 22.90
C VAL A 11 -21.99 15.59 21.61
N LEU A 12 -22.34 16.53 20.73
CA LEU A 12 -21.63 16.75 19.48
C LEU A 12 -20.19 17.22 19.72
N SER A 13 -20.01 18.23 20.57
CA SER A 13 -18.70 18.78 20.88
C SER A 13 -17.80 17.74 21.55
N GLU A 14 -18.35 16.90 22.42
CA GLU A 14 -17.63 15.80 23.04
C GLU A 14 -17.16 14.76 22.01
N LYS A 15 -18.03 14.35 21.08
CA LYS A 15 -17.67 13.44 20.00
C LYS A 15 -16.54 13.99 19.14
N VAL A 16 -16.63 15.27 18.73
CA VAL A 16 -15.59 15.92 17.91
C VAL A 16 -14.28 16.01 18.66
N ARG A 17 -14.30 16.34 19.95
CA ARG A 17 -13.11 16.38 20.80
C ARG A 17 -12.44 15.01 20.85
N GLN A 18 -13.19 13.96 21.17
CA GLN A 18 -12.67 12.59 21.24
C GLN A 18 -12.09 12.11 19.90
N LEU A 19 -12.77 12.39 18.78
CA LEU A 19 -12.25 12.04 17.45
C LEU A 19 -10.98 12.82 17.09
N THR A 20 -10.89 14.08 17.50
CA THR A 20 -9.68 14.90 17.33
C THR A 20 -8.53 14.33 18.15
N ASP A 21 -8.77 13.95 19.40
CA ASP A 21 -7.73 13.36 20.25
C ASP A 21 -7.25 12.01 19.69
N LEU A 22 -8.18 11.17 19.19
CA LEU A 22 -7.85 9.90 18.54
C LEU A 22 -7.04 10.09 17.25
N SER A 23 -7.38 11.09 16.42
CA SER A 23 -6.66 11.38 15.17
C SER A 23 -5.25 11.94 15.41
N LEU A 24 -5.06 12.66 16.53
CA LEU A 24 -3.75 13.11 16.97
C LEU A 24 -2.88 11.96 17.53
N GLN A 25 -3.49 10.94 18.11
CA GLN A 25 -2.75 9.74 18.55
C GLN A 25 -2.37 8.84 17.37
N ARG A 26 -3.32 8.57 16.46
CA ARG A 26 -3.12 7.68 15.30
C ARG A 26 -3.71 8.30 14.04
N PRO A 27 -3.02 8.25 12.89
CA PRO A 27 -3.55 8.80 11.64
C PRO A 27 -4.85 8.12 11.20
N LEU A 28 -4.99 6.81 11.45
CA LEU A 28 -6.20 6.04 11.21
C LEU A 28 -6.86 5.64 12.53
N ILE A 29 -8.11 6.05 12.71
CA ILE A 29 -8.92 5.67 13.88
C ILE A 29 -9.47 4.26 13.67
N ARG A 30 -9.03 3.30 14.49
CA ARG A 30 -9.60 1.94 14.49
C ARG A 30 -10.93 1.92 15.24
N LEU A 31 -11.97 1.45 14.57
CA LEU A 31 -13.33 1.40 15.08
C LEU A 31 -13.80 -0.05 15.20
N ASN A 32 -14.29 -0.41 16.39
CA ASN A 32 -15.08 -1.62 16.60
C ASN A 32 -16.57 -1.35 16.31
N SER A 33 -17.41 -2.37 16.45
CA SER A 33 -18.86 -2.26 16.21
C SER A 33 -19.54 -1.14 17.02
N GLU A 34 -19.19 -0.99 18.29
CA GLU A 34 -19.77 0.02 19.19
C GLU A 34 -19.32 1.44 18.83
N ARG A 35 -18.01 1.65 18.62
CA ARG A 35 -17.45 2.94 18.25
C ARG A 35 -17.90 3.37 16.86
N PHE A 36 -18.04 2.43 15.92
CA PHE A 36 -18.61 2.74 14.62
C PHE A 36 -20.05 3.24 14.75
N LYS A 37 -20.89 2.55 15.55
CA LYS A 37 -22.25 3.02 15.79
C LYS A 37 -22.26 4.40 16.48
N TYR A 38 -21.36 4.64 17.43
CA TYR A 38 -21.30 5.89 18.17
C TYR A 38 -20.77 7.09 17.35
N TYR A 39 -19.65 6.94 16.62
CA TYR A 39 -19.03 8.04 15.88
C TYR A 39 -19.51 8.15 14.42
N VAL A 40 -19.92 7.04 13.80
CA VAL A 40 -20.20 6.99 12.34
C VAL A 40 -21.68 6.86 12.00
N THR A 41 -22.54 6.29 12.85
CA THR A 41 -23.98 6.17 12.50
C THR A 41 -24.88 7.03 13.39
N SER A 42 -24.57 7.16 14.68
CA SER A 42 -25.43 7.88 15.61
C SER A 42 -25.32 9.41 15.45
N GLN A 43 -26.47 10.06 15.37
CA GLN A 43 -26.60 11.52 15.42
C GLN A 43 -26.41 12.02 16.86
N PRO A 44 -26.01 13.29 17.08
CA PRO A 44 -25.73 14.35 16.10
C PRO A 44 -24.30 14.29 15.53
N ARG A 45 -24.12 14.74 14.27
CA ARG A 45 -22.81 14.87 13.60
C ARG A 45 -22.71 16.13 12.72
N ASN A 46 -21.56 16.79 12.76
CA ASN A 46 -21.19 17.92 11.89
C ASN A 46 -19.87 17.66 11.14
N TYR A 47 -19.43 16.41 11.11
CA TYR A 47 -18.19 15.96 10.50
C TYR A 47 -18.46 14.82 9.53
N SER A 48 -17.60 14.70 8.52
CA SER A 48 -17.54 13.60 7.58
C SER A 48 -16.52 12.57 8.07
N VAL A 49 -16.85 11.30 7.91
CA VAL A 49 -15.93 10.19 8.24
C VAL A 49 -15.68 9.38 6.99
N PHE A 50 -14.42 9.28 6.59
CA PHE A 50 -13.97 8.36 5.55
C PHE A 50 -13.57 7.05 6.23
N VAL A 51 -14.23 5.95 5.85
CA VAL A 51 -14.04 4.64 6.47
C VAL A 51 -13.51 3.67 5.45
N MET A 52 -12.40 3.01 5.79
CA MET A 52 -11.91 1.83 5.09
C MET A 52 -12.37 0.57 5.83
N LEU A 53 -13.19 -0.25 5.19
CA LEU A 53 -13.52 -1.60 5.64
C LEU A 53 -12.50 -2.58 5.07
N THR A 54 -11.82 -3.32 5.94
CA THR A 54 -10.68 -4.18 5.58
C THR A 54 -10.73 -5.52 6.32
N ALA A 55 -9.84 -6.44 5.95
CA ALA A 55 -9.63 -7.72 6.62
C ALA A 55 -8.13 -8.00 6.69
N LEU A 56 -7.47 -7.49 7.73
CA LEU A 56 -6.01 -7.55 7.89
C LEU A 56 -5.55 -8.75 8.72
N ALA A 57 -6.46 -9.51 9.33
CA ALA A 57 -6.07 -10.68 10.10
C ALA A 57 -5.26 -11.67 9.23
N PRO A 58 -4.14 -12.20 9.75
CA PRO A 58 -3.24 -13.07 8.97
C PRO A 58 -3.93 -14.35 8.49
N GLU A 59 -4.96 -14.80 9.22
CA GLU A 59 -5.81 -15.95 8.86
C GLU A 59 -6.54 -15.77 7.52
N ARG A 60 -6.85 -14.52 7.15
CA ARG A 60 -7.59 -14.17 5.91
C ARG A 60 -6.69 -14.09 4.68
N LYS A 61 -5.37 -14.00 4.84
CA LYS A 61 -4.36 -13.92 3.76
C LYS A 61 -4.69 -12.88 2.67
N CYS A 62 -5.31 -11.75 3.04
CA CYS A 62 -5.72 -10.71 2.10
C CYS A 62 -4.54 -9.76 1.76
N GLY A 63 -3.75 -10.08 0.74
CA GLY A 63 -2.64 -9.22 0.30
C GLY A 63 -3.10 -7.84 -0.18
N ILE A 64 -4.23 -7.77 -0.91
CA ILE A 64 -4.80 -6.52 -1.43
C ILE A 64 -5.24 -5.60 -0.28
N CYS A 65 -5.77 -6.16 0.81
CA CYS A 65 -6.19 -5.41 1.99
C CYS A 65 -4.99 -4.72 2.67
N GLN A 66 -3.83 -5.39 2.71
CA GLN A 66 -2.61 -4.81 3.26
C GLN A 66 -2.09 -3.66 2.40
N ASP A 67 -2.06 -3.84 1.08
CA ASP A 67 -1.63 -2.77 0.16
C ASP A 67 -2.55 -1.55 0.25
N ALA A 68 -3.87 -1.77 0.26
CA ALA A 68 -4.86 -0.72 0.42
C ALA A 68 -4.76 0.00 1.78
N HIS A 69 -4.49 -0.74 2.85
CA HIS A 69 -4.26 -0.17 4.18
C HIS A 69 -3.05 0.79 4.19
N ASN A 70 -1.95 0.38 3.57
CA ASN A 70 -0.73 1.21 3.51
C ASN A 70 -0.96 2.52 2.74
N GLU A 71 -1.64 2.46 1.60
CA GLU A 71 -1.96 3.67 0.81
C GLU A 71 -2.98 4.56 1.53
N TYR A 72 -3.97 3.98 2.22
CA TYR A 72 -4.95 4.75 3.00
C TYR A 72 -4.33 5.41 4.24
N GLU A 73 -3.43 4.70 4.93
CA GLU A 73 -2.68 5.26 6.06
C GLU A 73 -1.77 6.42 5.62
N LEU A 74 -1.16 6.31 4.44
CA LEU A 74 -0.37 7.39 3.86
C LEU A 74 -1.22 8.67 3.65
N VAL A 75 -2.44 8.55 3.13
CA VAL A 75 -3.36 9.69 2.96
C VAL A 75 -3.70 10.29 4.31
N ALA A 76 -4.10 9.47 5.28
CA ALA A 76 -4.50 9.95 6.60
C ALA A 76 -3.34 10.61 7.36
N ARG A 77 -2.13 10.06 7.25
CA ARG A 77 -0.90 10.66 7.79
C ARG A 77 -0.59 11.98 7.10
N SER A 78 -0.67 12.04 5.77
CA SER A 78 -0.44 13.26 5.00
C SER A 78 -1.45 14.36 5.36
N TYR A 79 -2.72 13.99 5.56
CA TYR A 79 -3.77 14.90 6.01
C TYR A 79 -3.46 15.51 7.38
N ARG A 80 -3.03 14.69 8.34
CA ARG A 80 -2.69 15.13 9.69
C ARG A 80 -1.59 16.21 9.71
N TYR A 81 -0.61 16.11 8.81
CA TYR A 81 0.49 17.09 8.71
C TYR A 81 0.22 18.21 7.70
N SER A 82 -0.95 18.21 7.05
CA SER A 82 -1.32 19.23 6.07
C SER A 82 -1.92 20.46 6.74
N ASN A 83 -1.70 21.63 6.15
CA ASN A 83 -2.41 22.86 6.50
C ASN A 83 -3.93 22.76 6.28
N ALA A 84 -4.39 21.74 5.55
CA ALA A 84 -5.79 21.46 5.30
C ALA A 84 -6.48 20.67 6.43
N PHE A 85 -5.77 20.37 7.53
CA PHE A 85 -6.32 19.67 8.68
C PHE A 85 -7.48 20.45 9.32
N SER A 86 -8.62 19.77 9.48
CA SER A 86 -9.85 20.34 10.01
C SER A 86 -10.54 19.34 10.94
N LYS A 87 -11.27 19.84 11.94
CA LYS A 87 -12.10 19.03 12.86
C LYS A 87 -13.41 18.55 12.21
N SER A 88 -13.56 18.73 10.89
CA SER A 88 -14.73 18.33 10.11
C SER A 88 -14.54 17.04 9.31
N VAL A 89 -13.31 16.53 9.18
CA VAL A 89 -13.01 15.32 8.41
C VAL A 89 -12.13 14.38 9.21
N PHE A 90 -12.57 13.12 9.31
CA PHE A 90 -11.84 12.07 10.05
C PHE A 90 -11.65 10.82 9.19
N PHE A 91 -10.49 10.19 9.34
CA PHE A 91 -10.15 8.94 8.67
C PHE A 91 -10.21 7.78 9.67
N ALA A 92 -10.98 6.76 9.33
CA ALA A 92 -11.18 5.59 10.18
C ALA A 92 -11.03 4.30 9.38
N MET A 93 -10.78 3.21 10.11
CA MET A 93 -10.76 1.86 9.57
C MET A 93 -11.54 0.90 10.46
N VAL A 94 -12.14 -0.10 9.83
CA VAL A 94 -12.90 -1.17 10.47
C VAL A 94 -12.38 -2.49 9.93
N ASP A 95 -11.93 -3.37 10.82
CA ASP A 95 -11.53 -4.72 10.46
C ASP A 95 -12.73 -5.68 10.53
N PHE A 96 -12.82 -6.63 9.60
CA PHE A 96 -13.87 -7.64 9.56
C PHE A 96 -13.94 -8.48 10.82
N ASP A 97 -12.79 -8.86 11.40
CA ASP A 97 -12.77 -9.73 12.57
C ASP A 97 -13.12 -8.95 13.86
N GLU A 98 -12.95 -7.63 13.87
CA GLU A 98 -13.39 -6.76 14.98
C GLU A 98 -14.88 -6.41 14.91
N ALA A 99 -15.46 -6.33 13.72
CA ALA A 99 -16.81 -5.80 13.52
C ALA A 99 -17.55 -6.39 12.31
N SER A 100 -17.69 -7.72 12.28
CA SER A 100 -18.39 -8.45 11.21
C SER A 100 -19.86 -8.04 11.03
N ASP A 101 -20.52 -7.56 12.09
CA ASP A 101 -21.91 -7.07 12.04
C ASP A 101 -22.07 -5.84 11.13
N ILE A 102 -21.04 -4.98 11.05
CA ILE A 102 -21.04 -3.81 10.16
C ILE A 102 -21.07 -4.25 8.69
N PHE A 103 -20.23 -5.24 8.32
CA PHE A 103 -20.17 -5.76 6.95
C PHE A 103 -21.52 -6.36 6.52
N GLN A 104 -22.18 -7.08 7.43
CA GLN A 104 -23.52 -7.59 7.20
C GLN A 104 -24.55 -6.46 7.03
N SER A 105 -24.52 -5.45 7.91
CA SER A 105 -25.45 -4.31 7.84
C SER A 105 -25.32 -3.50 6.55
N LEU A 106 -24.10 -3.39 6.02
CA LEU A 106 -23.78 -2.70 4.78
C LEU A 106 -23.87 -3.61 3.54
N LYS A 107 -24.21 -4.89 3.72
CA LYS A 107 -24.30 -5.91 2.65
C LYS A 107 -23.02 -6.04 1.84
N LEU A 108 -21.88 -5.98 2.51
CA LEU A 108 -20.56 -6.10 1.89
C LEU A 108 -20.06 -7.55 1.99
N ASN A 109 -19.72 -8.13 0.83
CA ASN A 109 -19.22 -9.50 0.73
C ASN A 109 -17.71 -9.58 0.47
N SER A 110 -17.04 -8.44 0.30
CA SER A 110 -15.63 -8.33 -0.06
C SER A 110 -14.96 -7.17 0.66
N ALA A 111 -13.64 -7.26 0.81
CA ALA A 111 -12.77 -6.21 1.32
C ALA A 111 -11.55 -6.06 0.37
N PRO A 112 -10.90 -4.89 0.30
CA PRO A 112 -11.21 -3.64 1.00
C PRO A 112 -12.35 -2.84 0.34
N VAL A 113 -13.07 -2.01 1.11
CA VAL A 113 -14.10 -1.07 0.61
C VAL A 113 -13.93 0.28 1.29
N PHE A 114 -14.00 1.37 0.52
CA PHE A 114 -13.92 2.74 1.04
C PHE A 114 -15.29 3.43 0.92
N ILE A 115 -15.75 3.98 2.03
CA ILE A 115 -17.07 4.64 2.12
C ILE A 115 -16.92 5.97 2.85
N HIS A 116 -17.48 7.03 2.27
CA HIS A 116 -17.68 8.30 2.93
C HIS A 116 -19.03 8.32 3.66
N PHE A 117 -19.00 8.69 4.94
CA PHE A 117 -20.22 8.90 5.74
C PHE A 117 -20.44 10.40 5.92
N PRO A 118 -21.45 10.99 5.25
CA PRO A 118 -21.73 12.41 5.39
C PRO A 118 -22.33 12.74 6.76
N PRO A 119 -22.28 14.01 7.21
CA PRO A 119 -22.71 14.39 8.56
C PRO A 119 -24.21 14.12 8.82
N LYS A 120 -25.07 14.43 7.85
CA LYS A 120 -26.53 14.44 8.05
C LYS A 120 -27.25 13.21 7.50
N MET A 121 -26.72 12.56 6.47
CA MET A 121 -27.43 11.53 5.70
C MET A 121 -26.71 10.18 5.79
N SER A 122 -27.41 9.10 5.45
CA SER A 122 -26.77 7.83 5.12
C SER A 122 -25.93 7.96 3.84
N PRO A 123 -24.89 7.13 3.67
CA PRO A 123 -24.05 7.14 2.47
C PRO A 123 -24.88 6.79 1.22
N LYS A 124 -24.72 7.60 0.18
CA LYS A 124 -25.26 7.36 -1.18
C LYS A 124 -24.27 6.55 -2.00
N LYS A 125 -24.69 6.10 -3.19
CA LYS A 125 -23.79 5.38 -4.13
C LYS A 125 -22.54 6.19 -4.50
N SER A 126 -22.65 7.52 -4.63
CA SER A 126 -21.52 8.42 -4.91
C SER A 126 -20.52 8.54 -3.75
N ASP A 127 -20.91 8.12 -2.54
CA ASP A 127 -20.03 8.12 -1.38
C ASP A 127 -19.18 6.84 -1.30
N TYR A 128 -19.39 5.88 -2.19
CA TYR A 128 -18.52 4.72 -2.34
C TYR A 128 -17.41 5.09 -3.32
N MET A 129 -16.17 4.75 -2.98
CA MET A 129 -15.07 4.85 -3.93
C MET A 129 -15.18 3.68 -4.91
N ASP A 130 -15.21 3.96 -6.21
CA ASP A 130 -15.19 2.92 -7.24
C ASP A 130 -13.79 2.30 -7.30
N ILE A 131 -13.65 1.10 -6.73
CA ILE A 131 -12.39 0.37 -6.71
C ILE A 131 -12.32 -0.53 -7.96
N HIS A 132 -11.60 -0.09 -8.98
CA HIS A 132 -11.14 -0.99 -10.04
C HIS A 132 -9.87 -1.74 -9.57
N ARG A 133 -9.60 -2.94 -10.10
CA ARG A 133 -8.46 -3.78 -9.68
C ARG A 133 -7.16 -2.95 -9.71
N ARG A 134 -6.61 -2.64 -8.52
CA ARG A 134 -5.36 -1.87 -8.25
C ARG A 134 -5.46 -0.34 -8.26
N GLU A 135 -6.66 0.23 -8.38
CA GLU A 135 -6.87 1.68 -8.31
C GLU A 135 -7.27 2.15 -6.91
N PHE A 136 -6.42 1.87 -5.92
CA PHE A 136 -6.52 2.41 -4.56
C PHE A 136 -5.25 3.14 -4.15
N SER A 137 -4.56 3.75 -5.12
CA SER A 137 -3.37 4.55 -4.83
C SER A 137 -3.75 5.72 -3.92
N ALA A 138 -2.82 6.16 -3.08
CA ALA A 138 -3.03 7.31 -2.22
C ALA A 138 -3.48 8.55 -3.00
N GLU A 139 -2.99 8.73 -4.23
CA GLU A 139 -3.37 9.83 -5.13
C GLU A 139 -4.86 9.78 -5.50
N GLN A 140 -5.39 8.59 -5.80
CA GLN A 140 -6.80 8.42 -6.13
C GLN A 140 -7.70 8.59 -4.90
N VAL A 141 -7.30 8.04 -3.75
CA VAL A 141 -8.02 8.26 -2.49
C VAL A 141 -8.04 9.75 -2.14
N ALA A 142 -6.92 10.45 -2.27
CA ALA A 142 -6.85 11.89 -2.02
C ALA A 142 -7.72 12.69 -3.00
N LYS A 143 -7.78 12.27 -4.27
CA LYS A 143 -8.68 12.86 -5.28
C LYS A 143 -10.15 12.64 -4.92
N TRP A 144 -10.53 11.43 -4.55
CA TRP A 144 -11.88 11.09 -4.10
C TRP A 144 -12.29 11.89 -2.85
N VAL A 145 -11.40 12.03 -1.87
CA VAL A 145 -11.63 12.89 -0.70
C VAL A 145 -11.80 14.35 -1.12
N HIS A 146 -10.98 14.85 -2.06
CA HIS A 146 -11.12 16.21 -2.56
C HIS A 146 -12.45 16.45 -3.26
N GLU A 147 -12.92 15.52 -4.09
CA GLU A 147 -14.21 15.63 -4.79
C GLU A 147 -15.40 15.68 -3.83
N ILE A 148 -15.30 15.00 -2.69
CA ILE A 148 -16.39 14.94 -1.69
C ILE A 148 -16.33 16.08 -0.67
N SER A 149 -15.14 16.39 -0.14
CA SER A 149 -14.99 17.31 0.99
C SER A 149 -14.37 18.65 0.61
N ASP A 150 -13.98 18.86 -0.64
CA ASP A 150 -13.28 20.04 -1.15
C ASP A 150 -11.91 20.31 -0.48
N ILE A 151 -11.36 19.32 0.23
CA ILE A 151 -10.07 19.42 0.92
C ILE A 151 -8.97 18.86 0.01
N ARG A 152 -7.96 19.68 -0.28
CA ARG A 152 -6.78 19.25 -1.03
C ARG A 152 -5.70 18.71 -0.10
N ILE A 153 -5.48 17.39 -0.13
CA ILE A 153 -4.44 16.71 0.65
C ILE A 153 -3.17 16.59 -0.19
N GLN A 154 -2.07 17.18 0.28
CA GLN A 154 -0.74 16.99 -0.33
C GLN A 154 -0.11 15.73 0.23
N LEU A 155 0.13 14.74 -0.63
CA LEU A 155 0.67 13.44 -0.23
C LEU A 155 2.18 13.50 -0.02
N ILE A 156 2.64 13.00 1.14
CA ILE A 156 4.07 12.93 1.48
C ILE A 156 4.44 11.46 1.66
N ARG A 157 4.97 10.84 0.61
CA ARG A 157 5.47 9.46 0.65
C ARG A 157 6.77 9.41 1.46
N PRO A 158 6.84 8.68 2.60
CA PRO A 158 8.07 8.57 3.36
C PRO A 158 9.14 7.83 2.52
N PRO A 159 10.40 8.31 2.51
CA PRO A 159 11.46 7.65 1.77
C PRO A 159 11.69 6.23 2.29
N ASN A 160 11.66 5.24 1.39
CA ASN A 160 11.92 3.85 1.76
C ASN A 160 13.44 3.58 1.84
N TYR A 161 14.02 3.77 3.03
CA TYR A 161 15.45 3.53 3.28
C TYR A 161 15.86 2.06 3.14
N THR A 162 14.92 1.12 3.21
CA THR A 162 15.19 -0.33 3.03
C THR A 162 15.82 -0.62 1.67
N GLN A 163 15.46 0.16 0.64
CA GLN A 163 16.03 0.00 -0.70
C GLN A 163 17.44 0.57 -0.81
N PHE A 164 17.78 1.59 -0.01
CA PHE A 164 19.08 2.24 -0.04
C PHE A 164 20.11 1.57 0.87
N LEU A 165 19.68 0.91 1.94
CA LEU A 165 20.54 0.20 2.88
C LEU A 165 21.48 -0.83 2.21
N PRO A 166 21.04 -1.75 1.33
CA PRO A 166 21.95 -2.67 0.67
C PRO A 166 22.94 -1.97 -0.27
N ILE A 167 22.53 -0.85 -0.90
CA ILE A 167 23.42 -0.06 -1.76
C ILE A 167 24.55 0.55 -0.92
N VAL A 168 24.21 1.14 0.23
CA VAL A 168 25.21 1.70 1.16
C VAL A 168 26.15 0.60 1.65
N LEU A 169 25.64 -0.58 2.00
CA LEU A 169 26.47 -1.72 2.44
C LEU A 169 27.43 -2.22 1.35
N ILE A 170 26.99 -2.28 0.09
CA ILE A 170 27.86 -2.66 -1.04
C ILE A 170 28.94 -1.61 -1.24
N ILE A 171 28.58 -0.32 -1.20
CA ILE A 171 29.52 0.78 -1.36
C ILE A 171 30.57 0.75 -0.23
N THR A 172 30.16 0.58 1.04
CA THR A 172 31.09 0.49 2.16
C THR A 172 31.98 -0.74 2.07
N ALA A 173 31.46 -1.90 1.65
CA ALA A 173 32.24 -3.10 1.42
C ALA A 173 33.29 -2.90 0.32
N ILE A 174 32.93 -2.23 -0.78
CA ILE A 174 33.86 -1.88 -1.87
C ILE A 174 34.96 -0.95 -1.34
N PHE A 175 34.61 0.12 -0.63
CA PHE A 175 35.60 1.04 -0.03
C PHE A 175 36.53 0.33 0.96
N LEU A 176 36.00 -0.57 1.78
CA LEU A 176 36.79 -1.37 2.72
C LEU A 176 37.76 -2.32 1.98
N LEU A 177 37.31 -2.96 0.90
CA LEU A 177 38.17 -3.80 0.05
C LEU A 177 39.29 -2.99 -0.59
N PHE A 178 39.00 -1.78 -1.09
CA PHE A 178 40.01 -0.86 -1.61
C PHE A 178 40.98 -0.38 -0.53
N TYR A 179 40.50 -0.13 0.69
CA TYR A 179 41.33 0.29 1.81
C TYR A 179 42.32 -0.81 2.25
N ILE A 180 41.85 -2.06 2.35
CA ILE A 180 42.68 -3.20 2.77
C ILE A 180 43.65 -3.64 1.66
N LYS A 181 43.21 -3.65 0.40
CA LYS A 181 44.04 -4.03 -0.75
C LYS A 181 44.39 -2.84 -1.65
N ARG A 182 45.12 -1.88 -1.08
CA ARG A 182 45.66 -0.71 -1.82
C ARG A 182 46.44 -1.10 -3.10
N GLU A 183 46.99 -2.31 -3.16
CA GLU A 183 47.83 -2.83 -4.24
C GLU A 183 47.11 -3.71 -5.30
N THR A 184 45.78 -3.88 -5.25
CA THR A 184 45.05 -4.68 -6.27
C THR A 184 44.09 -3.90 -7.16
N PRO A 185 44.55 -2.90 -7.94
CA PRO A 185 43.71 -2.26 -8.95
C PRO A 185 43.37 -3.20 -10.12
N LYS A 186 44.12 -4.30 -10.32
CA LYS A 186 44.00 -5.19 -11.49
C LYS A 186 42.58 -5.76 -11.73
N ILE A 187 41.80 -6.00 -10.68
CA ILE A 187 40.42 -6.52 -10.79
C ILE A 187 39.49 -5.44 -11.33
N VAL A 188 39.64 -4.19 -10.86
CA VAL A 188 38.77 -3.06 -11.22
C VAL A 188 39.09 -2.55 -12.62
N TYR A 189 40.33 -2.70 -13.09
CA TYR A 189 40.70 -2.33 -14.46
C TYR A 189 40.55 -3.48 -15.48
N SER A 190 40.09 -4.66 -15.07
CA SER A 190 39.91 -5.77 -15.99
C SER A 190 38.68 -5.55 -16.89
N PRO A 191 38.85 -5.47 -18.23
CA PRO A 191 37.73 -5.27 -19.15
C PRO A 191 36.74 -6.44 -19.13
N ILE A 192 37.20 -7.64 -18.77
CA ILE A 192 36.38 -8.86 -18.71
C ILE A 192 35.33 -8.74 -17.60
N ILE A 193 35.69 -8.19 -16.43
CA ILE A 193 34.76 -8.06 -15.30
C ILE A 193 33.65 -7.06 -15.64
N TRP A 194 34.01 -5.92 -16.23
CA TRP A 194 33.02 -4.95 -16.70
C TRP A 194 32.13 -5.52 -17.80
N GLY A 195 32.68 -6.33 -18.71
CA GLY A 195 31.91 -7.06 -19.72
C GLY A 195 30.89 -8.02 -19.10
N ILE A 196 31.27 -8.80 -18.10
CA ILE A 196 30.35 -9.71 -17.40
C ILE A 196 29.25 -8.93 -16.68
N ILE A 197 29.58 -7.80 -16.03
CA ILE A 197 28.61 -6.95 -15.34
C ILE A 197 27.62 -6.33 -16.34
N THR A 198 28.09 -5.78 -17.46
CA THR A 198 27.22 -5.15 -18.46
C THR A 198 26.29 -6.16 -19.11
N VAL A 199 26.79 -7.32 -19.53
CA VAL A 199 25.95 -8.40 -20.07
C VAL A 199 24.94 -8.88 -19.02
N GLY A 200 25.36 -9.08 -17.77
CA GLY A 200 24.45 -9.46 -16.68
C GLY A 200 23.33 -8.45 -16.44
N LEU A 201 23.64 -7.15 -16.49
CA LEU A 201 22.64 -6.09 -16.39
C LEU A 201 21.66 -6.10 -17.57
N VAL A 202 22.17 -6.25 -18.80
CA VAL A 202 21.34 -6.36 -20.00
C VAL A 202 20.37 -7.55 -19.89
N CYS A 203 20.86 -8.73 -19.52
CA CYS A 203 20.00 -9.90 -19.29
C CYS A 203 18.98 -9.67 -18.17
N TYR A 204 19.35 -8.94 -17.10
CA TYR A 204 18.43 -8.59 -16.02
C TYR A 204 17.27 -7.74 -16.52
N TYR A 205 17.56 -6.68 -17.30
CA TYR A 205 16.52 -5.79 -17.83
C TYR A 205 15.66 -6.45 -18.91
N ILE A 206 16.25 -7.24 -19.81
CA ILE A 206 15.50 -7.95 -20.87
C ILE A 206 14.56 -9.01 -20.28
N SER A 207 14.93 -9.65 -19.16
CA SER A 207 14.11 -10.71 -18.58
C SER A 207 12.70 -10.26 -18.12
N GLY A 208 12.48 -8.96 -17.89
CA GLY A 208 11.20 -8.43 -17.38
C GLY A 208 11.19 -8.13 -15.87
N GLN A 209 12.35 -8.07 -15.22
CA GLN A 209 12.44 -7.79 -13.78
C GLN A 209 11.88 -6.43 -13.36
N THR A 210 11.96 -5.43 -14.25
CA THR A 210 11.35 -4.11 -14.02
C THR A 210 9.83 -4.20 -13.97
N TRP A 211 9.22 -4.99 -14.84
CA TRP A 211 7.78 -5.25 -14.82
C TRP A 211 7.35 -5.93 -13.53
N ASN A 212 8.10 -6.93 -13.06
CA ASN A 212 7.86 -7.58 -11.76
C ASN A 212 7.96 -6.60 -10.60
N ARG A 213 8.94 -5.68 -10.63
CA ARG A 213 9.11 -4.68 -9.56
C ARG A 213 7.93 -3.72 -9.47
N ILE A 214 7.34 -3.34 -10.61
CA ILE A 214 6.21 -2.42 -10.68
C ILE A 214 4.91 -3.13 -10.30
N ASN A 215 4.66 -4.31 -10.88
CA ASN A 215 3.37 -4.98 -10.80
C ASN A 215 3.22 -5.95 -9.64
N LYS A 216 4.33 -6.33 -8.99
CA LYS A 216 4.40 -7.28 -7.87
C LYS A 216 3.54 -8.53 -8.11
N PRO A 217 3.71 -9.24 -9.24
CA PRO A 217 2.95 -10.45 -9.52
C PRO A 217 3.27 -11.55 -8.48
N PRO A 218 2.38 -12.54 -8.31
CA PRO A 218 2.69 -13.70 -7.49
C PRO A 218 3.91 -14.46 -8.05
N PHE A 219 4.59 -15.21 -7.18
CA PHE A 219 5.81 -15.92 -7.56
C PHE A 219 5.53 -17.06 -8.58
N THR A 220 4.44 -17.79 -8.37
CA THR A 220 3.97 -18.92 -9.20
C THR A 220 2.45 -18.93 -9.27
N SER A 221 1.91 -19.61 -10.28
CA SER A 221 0.49 -19.96 -10.31
C SER A 221 0.22 -21.05 -9.28
N GLN A 222 -0.66 -20.79 -8.32
CA GLN A 222 -1.23 -21.84 -7.47
C GLN A 222 -2.51 -22.37 -8.14
N ARG A 223 -2.41 -23.45 -8.93
CA ARG A 223 -3.59 -24.25 -9.29
C ARG A 223 -3.82 -25.29 -8.19
N LYS A 224 -5.07 -25.75 -8.04
CA LYS A 224 -5.48 -26.65 -6.94
C LYS A 224 -4.69 -27.97 -6.87
N THR A 225 -4.02 -28.39 -7.94
CA THR A 225 -3.28 -29.66 -8.02
C THR A 225 -1.88 -29.55 -8.63
N ASP A 226 -1.49 -28.42 -9.24
CA ASP A 226 -0.18 -28.24 -9.89
C ASP A 226 0.34 -26.82 -9.79
N MET A 227 1.67 -26.67 -9.76
CA MET A 227 2.35 -25.37 -9.79
C MET A 227 2.60 -24.95 -11.25
N GLY A 228 1.93 -23.87 -11.70
CA GLY A 228 2.17 -23.28 -13.02
C GLY A 228 3.32 -22.27 -12.95
N LEU A 229 4.35 -22.48 -13.77
CA LEU A 229 5.56 -21.63 -13.81
C LEU A 229 5.44 -20.47 -14.81
N PHE A 230 4.57 -20.59 -15.82
CA PHE A 230 4.36 -19.61 -16.88
C PHE A 230 2.96 -19.03 -16.81
N ALA A 231 2.83 -17.74 -17.06
CA ALA A 231 1.53 -17.08 -17.10
C ALA A 231 0.71 -17.50 -18.33
N ASP A 232 -0.59 -17.70 -18.14
CA ASP A 232 -1.51 -18.09 -19.22
C ASP A 232 -1.97 -16.88 -20.07
N ASP A 233 -1.84 -15.67 -19.54
CA ASP A 233 -2.26 -14.41 -20.17
C ASP A 233 -1.02 -13.61 -20.61
N SER A 234 -1.04 -13.05 -21.83
CA SER A 234 0.03 -12.22 -22.38
C SER A 234 0.29 -10.94 -21.57
N ASN A 235 -0.68 -10.47 -20.79
CA ASN A 235 -0.54 -9.29 -19.95
C ASN A 235 0.00 -9.59 -18.54
N MET A 236 0.27 -10.85 -18.23
CA MET A 236 0.76 -11.29 -16.92
C MET A 236 2.07 -12.06 -17.08
N GLN A 237 2.95 -11.94 -16.09
CA GLN A 237 4.18 -12.72 -16.00
C GLN A 237 4.35 -13.16 -14.55
N TYR A 238 4.87 -14.37 -14.32
CA TYR A 238 5.24 -14.78 -12.96
C TYR A 238 6.70 -14.45 -12.65
N VAL A 239 7.03 -14.27 -11.36
CA VAL A 239 8.41 -14.00 -10.96
C VAL A 239 9.34 -15.18 -11.34
N ALA A 240 8.85 -16.42 -11.20
CA ALA A 240 9.59 -17.62 -11.59
C ALA A 240 9.96 -17.64 -13.08
N GLU A 241 9.03 -17.24 -13.95
CA GLU A 241 9.22 -17.16 -15.40
C GLU A 241 10.41 -16.27 -15.79
N THR A 242 10.52 -15.09 -15.15
CA THR A 242 11.64 -14.17 -15.39
C THR A 242 13.01 -14.76 -15.05
N TYR A 243 13.10 -15.61 -14.02
CA TYR A 243 14.36 -16.30 -13.69
C TYR A 243 14.72 -17.34 -14.75
N ILE A 244 13.72 -18.06 -15.27
CA ILE A 244 13.91 -19.05 -16.33
C ILE A 244 14.39 -18.36 -17.60
N VAL A 245 13.72 -17.28 -18.03
CA VAL A 245 14.10 -16.48 -19.20
C VAL A 245 15.54 -15.98 -19.07
N ARG A 246 15.91 -15.38 -17.92
CA ARG A 246 17.28 -14.90 -17.71
C ARG A 246 18.31 -16.03 -17.83
N LYS A 247 18.06 -17.17 -17.20
CA LYS A 247 18.96 -18.33 -17.28
C LYS A 247 19.10 -18.81 -18.72
N HIS A 248 18.00 -18.85 -19.47
CA HIS A 248 17.99 -19.28 -20.86
C HIS A 248 18.78 -18.33 -21.76
N THR A 249 18.58 -17.01 -21.65
CA THR A 249 19.32 -15.99 -22.40
C THR A 249 20.83 -16.10 -22.14
N ILE A 250 21.24 -16.19 -20.87
CA ILE A 250 22.65 -16.35 -20.51
C ILE A 250 23.24 -17.64 -21.11
N SER A 251 22.46 -18.73 -21.13
CA SER A 251 22.92 -20.01 -21.69
C SER A 251 23.12 -19.94 -23.22
N ILE A 252 22.23 -19.24 -23.93
CA ILE A 252 22.36 -18.99 -25.38
C ILE A 252 23.60 -18.14 -25.67
N ASP A 253 23.80 -17.06 -24.91
CA ASP A 253 24.95 -16.17 -25.12
C ASP A 253 26.27 -16.92 -24.93
N ILE A 254 26.38 -17.74 -23.88
CA ILE A 254 27.55 -18.60 -23.63
C ILE A 254 27.75 -19.62 -24.75
N SER A 255 26.67 -20.27 -25.21
CA SER A 255 26.74 -21.25 -26.30
C SER A 255 27.16 -20.64 -27.62
N SER A 256 26.71 -19.42 -27.94
CA SER A 256 27.12 -18.74 -29.17
C SER A 256 28.60 -18.36 -29.13
N ASN A 257 29.11 -17.93 -27.97
CA ASN A 257 30.52 -17.57 -27.83
C ASN A 257 31.46 -18.77 -27.99
N ASN A 258 31.03 -19.97 -27.58
CA ASN A 258 31.78 -21.21 -27.79
C ASN A 258 31.75 -21.73 -29.24
N SER A 259 30.88 -21.19 -30.10
CA SER A 259 30.78 -21.60 -31.52
C SER A 259 31.67 -20.79 -32.47
N TRP A 260 32.29 -19.70 -31.98
CA TRP A 260 33.22 -18.84 -32.72
C TRP A 260 34.69 -19.03 -32.32
N LEU A 261 34.98 -19.94 -31.38
CA LEU A 261 36.32 -20.39 -30.96
C LEU A 261 36.60 -21.78 -31.54
#